data_AF-A0A9Q8Z3Y7-F1
#
_entry.id   AF-A0A9Q8Z3Y7-F1
#
_cell.length_a   1.000
_cell.length_b   1.000
_cell.length_c   1.000
_cell.angle_alpha   90.00
_cell.angle_beta   90.00
_cell.angle_gamma   90.00
#
_symmetry.space_group_name_H-M   'P 1'
#
loop_
_entity.id
_entity.type
_entity.pdbx_description
1 polymer ?
#
loop_
_entity_poly.entity_id
_entity_poly.type
_entity_poly.pdbx_seq_one_letter_code
_entity_poly.pdbx_strand_id
1 'polypeptide(L)'
;MELTGFEFFAFFLCSSIFGLLVSVWTKTELLSGREVTLVVAVFAAVVVVLLVQVSTNQALADFLTKDVSSVQEKQLHDLAEVHRRHTVALKSEHNREHARLLKQVHDANARFDRMYSEHEYMSTMYQEQVRSMQEQEDRIQYLEKRLQEFGQMTATARVPFSAPPTQISFMHPPRHQRFNEGNKWPGSTSPLTKVLEAENE
;
A
#
# COMPACT_ATOMS: atom_id res chain seq x y z
N MET A 1 21.84 40.06 -29.91
CA MET A 1 22.70 40.84 -28.99
C MET A 1 22.74 42.24 -29.56
N GLU A 2 22.21 43.22 -28.84
CA GLU A 2 22.20 44.62 -29.29
C GLU A 2 23.64 45.13 -29.26
N LEU A 3 24.18 45.64 -30.38
CA LEU A 3 25.42 46.42 -30.28
C LEU A 3 25.14 47.50 -29.23
N THR A 4 26.07 47.67 -28.30
CA THR A 4 25.90 48.70 -27.27
C THR A 4 25.70 50.04 -27.97
N GLY A 5 24.81 50.90 -27.47
CA GLY A 5 24.53 52.19 -28.12
C GLY A 5 25.80 53.00 -28.39
N PHE A 6 26.86 52.77 -27.60
CA PHE A 6 28.20 53.30 -27.79
C PHE A 6 28.92 52.74 -29.02
N GLU A 7 28.85 51.44 -29.31
CA GLU A 7 29.47 50.84 -30.50
C GLU A 7 28.77 51.30 -31.78
N PHE A 8 27.43 51.39 -31.78
CA PHE A 8 26.69 51.97 -32.91
C PHE A 8 27.04 53.44 -33.11
N PHE A 9 27.12 54.21 -32.03
CA PHE A 9 27.54 55.60 -32.06
C PHE A 9 28.96 55.74 -32.61
N ALA A 10 29.91 54.93 -32.12
CA ALA A 10 31.29 54.92 -32.59
C ALA A 10 31.39 54.54 -34.09
N PHE A 11 30.62 53.55 -34.55
CA PHE A 11 30.56 53.16 -35.95
C PHE A 11 30.00 54.28 -36.84
N PHE A 12 28.95 54.95 -36.39
CA PHE A 12 28.31 56.06 -37.09
C PHE A 12 29.24 57.28 -37.16
N LEU A 13 29.94 57.58 -36.07
CA LEU A 13 30.94 58.63 -36.00
C LEU A 13 32.14 58.32 -36.92
N CYS A 14 32.62 57.08 -36.92
CA CYS A 14 33.74 56.67 -37.78
C CYS A 14 33.33 56.70 -39.27
N SER A 15 32.12 56.26 -39.61
CA SER A 15 31.60 56.28 -40.98
C SER A 15 31.30 57.70 -41.48
N SER A 16 30.82 58.59 -40.61
CA SER A 16 30.58 59.99 -40.96
C SER A 16 31.87 60.79 -41.13
N ILE A 17 32.86 60.59 -40.26
CA ILE A 17 34.20 61.19 -40.41
C ILE A 17 34.86 60.69 -41.70
N PHE A 18 34.74 59.38 -41.98
CA PHE A 18 35.27 58.80 -43.21
C PHE A 18 34.60 59.38 -44.46
N GLY A 19 33.27 59.49 -44.48
CA GLY A 19 32.52 60.11 -45.58
C GLY A 19 32.88 61.58 -45.81
N LEU A 20 33.09 62.35 -44.73
CA LEU A 20 33.58 63.72 -44.81
C LEU A 20 34.98 63.82 -45.41
N LEU A 21 35.92 62.97 -44.96
CA LEU A 21 37.29 62.94 -45.46
C LEU A 21 37.35 62.56 -46.95
N VAL A 22 36.56 61.58 -47.37
CA VAL A 22 36.45 61.20 -48.79
C VAL A 22 35.81 62.33 -49.61
N SER A 23 34.76 62.99 -49.12
CA SER A 23 34.15 64.11 -49.82
C SER A 23 35.09 65.32 -49.95
N VAL A 24 35.90 65.61 -48.93
CA VAL A 24 36.89 66.70 -48.97
C VAL A 24 38.01 66.37 -49.95
N TRP A 25 38.47 65.11 -49.97
CA TRP A 25 39.46 64.63 -50.94
C TRP A 25 38.98 64.77 -52.39
N THR A 26 37.72 64.43 -52.69
CA THR A 26 37.18 64.60 -54.05
C THR A 26 37.04 66.06 -54.50
N LYS A 27 37.06 67.02 -53.57
CA LYS A 27 36.83 68.45 -53.84
C LYS A 27 38.09 69.31 -53.70
N THR A 28 39.16 68.81 -53.10
CA THR A 28 40.36 69.59 -52.80
C THR A 28 41.64 68.76 -53.03
N GLU A 29 42.61 69.33 -53.76
CA GLU A 29 43.93 68.70 -54.00
C GLU A 29 44.89 68.79 -52.80
N LEU A 30 44.42 69.23 -51.63
CA LEU A 30 45.26 69.41 -50.44
C LEU A 30 45.68 68.09 -49.76
N LEU A 31 44.97 66.99 -50.01
CA LEU A 31 45.21 65.69 -49.37
C LEU A 31 45.99 64.75 -50.30
N SER A 32 47.16 64.30 -49.83
CA SER A 32 47.98 63.32 -50.54
C SER A 32 47.32 61.93 -50.51
N GLY A 33 47.33 61.21 -51.63
CA GLY A 33 46.71 59.88 -51.74
C GLY A 33 47.23 58.84 -50.73
N ARG A 34 48.40 59.09 -50.13
CA ARG A 34 49.00 58.27 -49.06
C ARG A 34 48.29 58.41 -47.71
N GLU A 35 47.72 59.57 -47.41
CA GLU A 35 46.97 59.83 -46.17
C GLU A 35 45.57 59.21 -46.25
N VAL A 36 44.93 59.30 -47.42
CA VAL A 36 43.63 58.68 -47.69
C VAL A 36 43.71 57.15 -47.58
N THR A 37 44.77 56.54 -48.15
CA THR A 37 44.98 55.09 -48.02
C THR A 37 45.19 54.65 -46.57
N LEU A 38 45.84 55.46 -45.74
CA LEU A 38 46.01 55.18 -44.31
C LEU A 38 44.67 55.25 -43.55
N VAL A 39 43.84 56.26 -43.83
CA VAL A 39 42.51 56.40 -43.22
C VAL A 39 41.59 55.24 -43.63
N VAL A 40 41.60 54.84 -44.90
CA VAL A 40 40.85 53.68 -45.40
C VAL A 40 41.32 52.39 -44.70
N ALA A 41 42.63 52.19 -44.55
CA ALA A 41 43.18 51.02 -43.88
C ALA A 41 42.78 50.96 -42.40
N VAL A 42 42.82 52.09 -41.69
CA VAL A 42 42.39 52.17 -40.28
C VAL A 42 40.90 51.89 -40.15
N PHE A 43 40.06 52.46 -41.02
CA PHE A 43 38.62 52.19 -41.02
C PHE A 43 38.32 50.72 -41.31
N ALA A 44 38.96 50.13 -42.33
CA ALA A 44 38.82 48.72 -42.65
C ALA A 44 39.24 47.82 -41.48
N ALA A 45 40.34 48.14 -40.80
CA ALA A 45 40.79 47.40 -39.62
C ALA A 45 39.75 47.44 -38.48
N VAL A 46 39.16 48.62 -38.20
CA VAL A 46 38.12 48.76 -37.17
C VAL A 46 36.87 47.94 -37.52
N VAL A 47 36.43 47.98 -38.79
CA VAL A 47 35.29 47.17 -39.26
C VAL A 47 35.56 45.68 -39.11
N VAL A 48 36.76 45.21 -39.49
CA VAL A 48 37.14 43.80 -39.36
C VAL A 48 37.16 43.37 -37.88
N VAL A 49 37.71 44.20 -36.98
CA VAL A 49 37.73 43.88 -35.53
C VAL A 49 36.31 43.75 -34.97
N LEU A 50 35.40 44.63 -35.36
CA LEU A 50 34.01 44.59 -34.88
C LEU A 50 33.23 43.39 -35.44
N LEU A 51 33.44 43.05 -36.72
CA LEU A 51 32.87 41.83 -37.30
C LEU A 51 33.39 40.57 -36.60
N VAL A 52 34.70 40.53 -36.28
CA VAL A 52 35.29 39.43 -35.52
C VAL A 52 34.64 39.33 -34.13
N GLN A 53 34.55 40.43 -33.38
CA GLN A 53 33.93 40.44 -32.05
C GLN A 53 32.47 39.97 -32.05
N VAL A 54 31.66 40.41 -33.01
CA VAL A 54 30.27 39.97 -33.14
C VAL A 54 30.22 38.47 -33.45
N SER A 55 31.04 38.00 -34.40
CA SER A 55 31.07 36.58 -34.77
C SER A 55 31.52 35.67 -33.63
N THR A 56 32.53 36.09 -32.85
CA THR A 56 33.02 35.31 -31.70
C THR A 56 32.01 35.25 -30.58
N ASN A 57 31.31 36.35 -30.31
CA ASN A 57 30.27 36.39 -29.27
C ASN A 57 29.07 35.53 -29.65
N GLN A 58 28.67 35.53 -30.93
CA GLN A 58 27.60 34.68 -31.41
C GLN A 58 27.97 33.20 -31.35
N ALA A 59 29.18 32.84 -31.76
CA ALA A 59 29.68 31.47 -31.61
C ALA A 59 29.73 31.05 -30.13
N LEU A 60 30.23 31.92 -29.24
CA LEU A 60 30.28 31.65 -27.79
C LEU A 60 28.88 31.44 -27.21
N ALA A 61 27.91 32.28 -27.60
CA ALA A 61 26.52 32.15 -27.16
C ALA A 61 25.90 30.84 -27.64
N ASP A 62 26.14 30.44 -28.89
CA ASP A 62 25.66 29.16 -29.44
C ASP A 62 26.31 27.96 -28.72
N PHE A 63 27.62 28.02 -28.43
CA PHE A 63 28.29 26.98 -27.65
C PHE A 63 27.72 26.87 -26.23
N LEU A 64 27.59 28.00 -25.53
CA LEU A 64 27.05 28.03 -24.16
C LEU A 64 25.58 27.57 -24.12
N THR A 65 24.74 28.04 -25.03
CA THR A 65 23.31 27.63 -25.07
C THR A 65 23.14 26.17 -25.47
N LYS A 66 23.98 25.64 -26.35
CA LYS A 66 23.96 24.22 -26.71
C LYS A 66 24.41 23.34 -25.55
N ASP A 67 25.48 23.71 -24.85
CA ASP A 67 25.94 22.94 -23.70
C ASP A 67 24.94 23.00 -22.54
N VAL A 68 24.41 24.19 -22.22
CA VAL A 68 23.38 24.37 -21.20
C VAL A 68 22.11 23.60 -21.54
N SER A 69 21.65 23.64 -22.80
CA SER A 69 20.45 22.89 -23.20
C SER A 69 20.68 21.37 -23.10
N SER A 70 21.85 20.86 -23.49
CA SER A 70 22.18 19.45 -23.36
C SER A 70 22.26 18.97 -21.90
N VAL A 71 22.78 19.82 -21.00
CA VAL A 71 22.83 19.52 -19.56
C VAL A 71 21.44 19.54 -18.97
N GLN A 72 20.63 20.55 -19.32
CA GLN A 72 19.25 20.67 -18.85
C GLN A 72 18.39 19.49 -19.31
N GLU A 73 18.54 19.04 -20.55
CA GLU A 73 17.82 17.87 -21.08
C GLU A 73 18.20 16.60 -20.34
N LYS A 74 19.50 16.37 -20.07
CA LYS A 74 19.97 15.24 -19.26
C LYS A 74 19.41 15.29 -17.84
N GLN A 75 19.43 16.46 -17.19
CA GLN A 75 18.88 16.62 -15.85
C GLN A 75 17.37 16.35 -15.80
N LEU A 76 16.62 16.80 -16.80
CA LEU A 76 15.19 16.52 -16.91
C LEU A 76 14.93 15.02 -17.12
N HIS A 77 15.72 14.37 -17.97
CA HIS A 77 15.62 12.94 -18.20
C HIS A 77 15.93 12.13 -16.94
N ASP A 78 17.02 12.48 -16.24
CA ASP A 78 17.42 11.82 -15.00
C ASP A 78 16.36 12.02 -13.90
N LEU A 79 15.81 13.23 -13.77
CA LEU A 79 14.72 13.52 -12.84
C LEU A 79 13.47 12.71 -13.17
N ALA A 80 13.10 12.61 -14.45
CA ALA A 80 11.96 11.81 -14.89
C ALA A 80 12.16 10.32 -14.60
N GLU A 81 13.35 9.79 -14.83
CA GLU A 81 13.66 8.38 -14.56
C GLU A 81 13.70 8.08 -13.06
N VAL A 82 14.27 8.97 -12.23
CA VAL A 82 14.22 8.85 -10.77
C VAL A 82 12.77 8.89 -10.27
N HIS A 83 11.97 9.82 -10.78
CA HIS A 83 10.54 9.91 -10.42
C HIS A 83 9.78 8.65 -10.84
N ARG A 84 10.05 8.11 -12.03
CA ARG A 84 9.45 6.85 -12.52
C ARG A 84 9.81 5.68 -11.61
N ARG A 85 11.09 5.55 -11.22
CA ARG A 85 11.53 4.49 -10.29
C ARG A 85 10.87 4.62 -8.92
N HIS A 86 10.82 5.84 -8.39
CA HIS A 86 10.20 6.12 -7.11
C HIS A 86 8.70 5.78 -7.12
N THR A 87 7.96 6.20 -8.14
CA THR A 87 6.52 5.91 -8.27
C THR A 87 6.23 4.42 -8.44
N VAL A 88 7.06 3.70 -9.20
CA VAL A 88 6.95 2.23 -9.33
C VAL A 88 7.23 1.54 -7.99
N ALA A 89 8.28 1.95 -7.27
CA ALA A 89 8.61 1.41 -5.96
C ALA A 89 7.46 1.65 -4.96
N LEU A 90 6.97 2.88 -4.87
CA LEU A 90 5.86 3.25 -3.98
C LEU A 90 4.59 2.44 -4.30
N LYS A 91 4.26 2.26 -5.58
CA LYS A 91 3.12 1.43 -6.00
C LYS A 91 3.30 -0.03 -5.57
N SER A 92 4.52 -0.57 -5.69
CA SER A 92 4.81 -1.94 -5.27
C SER A 92 4.68 -2.12 -3.76
N GLU A 93 5.17 -1.17 -2.96
CA GLU A 93 5.04 -1.19 -1.50
C GLU A 93 3.58 -1.06 -1.08
N HIS A 94 2.84 -0.14 -1.70
CA HIS A 94 1.41 0.04 -1.45
C HIS A 94 0.64 -1.26 -1.71
N ASN A 95 0.86 -1.91 -2.85
CA ASN A 95 0.20 -3.18 -3.17
C ASN A 95 0.56 -4.28 -2.16
N ARG A 96 1.82 -4.32 -1.72
CA ARG A 96 2.28 -5.30 -0.73
C ARG A 96 1.58 -5.11 0.62
N GLU A 97 1.54 -3.87 1.11
CA GLU A 97 0.88 -3.57 2.39
C GLU A 97 -0.65 -3.72 2.29
N HIS A 98 -1.25 -3.38 1.14
CA HIS A 98 -2.67 -3.65 0.89
C HIS A 98 -2.99 -5.15 0.94
N ALA A 99 -2.18 -5.99 0.29
CA ALA A 99 -2.35 -7.45 0.36
C ALA A 99 -2.17 -7.99 1.79
N ARG A 100 -1.20 -7.44 2.54
CA ARG A 100 -0.97 -7.79 3.94
C ARG A 100 -2.18 -7.44 4.82
N LEU A 101 -2.73 -6.25 4.67
CA LEU A 101 -3.92 -5.79 5.38
C LEU A 101 -5.14 -6.66 5.03
N LEU A 102 -5.35 -6.96 3.76
CA LEU A 102 -6.44 -7.83 3.31
C LEU A 102 -6.35 -9.22 3.94
N LYS A 103 -5.13 -9.79 4.02
CA LYS A 103 -4.90 -11.06 4.72
C LYS A 103 -5.26 -10.95 6.20
N GLN A 104 -4.84 -9.89 6.89
CA GLN A 104 -5.18 -9.70 8.31
C GLN A 104 -6.68 -9.56 8.55
N VAL A 105 -7.40 -8.88 7.64
CA VAL A 105 -8.85 -8.76 7.69
C VAL A 105 -9.50 -10.14 7.51
N HIS A 106 -9.05 -10.93 6.55
CA HIS A 106 -9.56 -12.30 6.36
C HIS A 106 -9.29 -13.20 7.57
N ASP A 107 -8.08 -13.16 8.12
CA ASP A 107 -7.73 -13.93 9.32
C ASP A 107 -8.59 -13.51 10.52
N ALA A 108 -8.83 -12.21 10.69
CA ALA A 108 -9.70 -11.70 11.76
C ALA A 108 -11.17 -12.14 11.55
N ASN A 109 -11.67 -12.09 10.31
CA ASN A 109 -13.02 -12.52 9.99
C ASN A 109 -13.20 -14.02 10.25
N ALA A 110 -12.25 -14.85 9.83
CA ALA A 110 -12.29 -16.28 10.09
C ALA A 110 -12.30 -16.61 11.59
N ARG A 111 -11.54 -15.85 12.40
CA ARG A 111 -11.58 -15.98 13.87
C ARG A 111 -12.92 -15.55 14.44
N PHE A 112 -13.52 -14.49 13.92
CA PHE A 112 -14.84 -14.03 14.35
C PHE A 112 -15.92 -15.05 14.03
N ASP A 113 -15.96 -15.58 12.80
CA ASP A 113 -16.89 -16.62 12.37
C ASP A 113 -16.77 -17.86 13.25
N ARG A 114 -15.53 -18.25 13.59
CA ARG A 114 -15.27 -19.35 14.52
C ARG A 114 -15.84 -19.08 15.90
N MET A 115 -15.52 -17.94 16.51
CA MET A 115 -16.05 -17.58 17.84
C MET A 115 -17.57 -17.51 17.84
N TYR A 116 -18.17 -16.98 16.76
CA TYR A 116 -19.61 -16.93 16.59
C TYR A 116 -20.23 -18.34 16.57
N SER A 117 -19.66 -19.25 15.78
CA SER A 117 -20.13 -20.64 15.71
C SER A 117 -19.98 -21.39 17.05
N GLU A 118 -18.88 -21.15 17.78
CA GLU A 118 -18.66 -21.73 19.10
C GLU A 118 -19.67 -21.20 20.12
N HIS A 119 -19.97 -19.90 20.06
CA HIS A 119 -20.99 -19.28 20.89
C HIS A 119 -22.39 -19.80 20.58
N GLU A 120 -22.77 -19.93 19.31
CA GLU A 120 -24.07 -20.48 18.89
C GLU A 120 -24.24 -21.93 19.36
N TYR A 121 -23.20 -22.76 19.17
CA TYR A 121 -23.18 -24.13 19.66
C TYR A 121 -23.39 -24.19 21.17
N MET A 122 -22.61 -23.41 21.93
CA MET A 122 -22.70 -23.38 23.38
C MET A 122 -24.07 -22.87 23.85
N SER A 123 -24.62 -21.84 23.20
CA SER A 123 -25.96 -21.32 23.51
C SER A 123 -27.03 -22.39 23.31
N THR A 124 -26.96 -23.15 22.21
CA THR A 124 -27.88 -24.26 21.93
C THR A 124 -27.78 -25.35 23.00
N MET A 125 -26.56 -25.77 23.35
CA MET A 125 -26.34 -26.75 24.41
C MET A 125 -26.90 -26.30 25.77
N TYR A 126 -26.73 -25.02 26.12
CA TYR A 126 -27.31 -24.47 27.35
C TYR A 126 -28.83 -24.48 27.32
N GLN A 127 -29.46 -24.14 26.19
CA GLN A 127 -30.91 -24.19 26.05
C GLN A 127 -31.45 -25.62 26.19
N GLU A 128 -30.79 -26.60 25.58
CA GLU A 128 -31.14 -28.02 25.73
C GLU A 128 -30.98 -28.50 27.17
N GLN A 129 -29.92 -28.09 27.86
CA GLN A 129 -29.70 -28.42 29.27
C GLN A 129 -30.82 -27.85 30.14
N VAL A 130 -31.19 -26.57 29.96
CA VAL A 130 -32.28 -25.93 30.70
C VAL A 130 -33.61 -26.65 30.45
N ARG A 131 -33.90 -27.02 29.20
CA ARG A 131 -35.09 -27.80 28.87
C ARG A 131 -35.10 -29.16 29.56
N SER A 132 -33.99 -29.89 29.51
CA SER A 132 -33.86 -31.20 30.16
C SER A 132 -34.05 -31.10 31.68
N MET A 133 -33.49 -30.06 32.31
CA MET A 133 -33.69 -29.80 33.74
C MET A 133 -35.16 -29.51 34.06
N GLN A 134 -35.84 -28.71 33.24
CA GLN A 134 -37.27 -28.44 33.43
C GLN A 134 -38.10 -29.74 33.32
N GLU A 135 -37.82 -30.58 32.32
CA GLU A 135 -38.52 -31.86 32.15
C GLU A 135 -38.27 -32.82 33.34
N GLN A 136 -37.07 -32.79 33.94
CA GLN A 136 -36.77 -33.55 35.15
C GLN A 136 -37.52 -33.01 36.36
N GLU A 137 -37.54 -31.68 36.55
CA GLU A 137 -38.24 -31.02 37.63
C GLU A 137 -39.76 -31.30 37.58
N ASP A 138 -40.37 -31.20 36.39
CA ASP A 138 -41.78 -31.52 36.18
C ASP A 138 -42.10 -32.98 36.53
N ARG A 139 -41.19 -33.92 36.21
CA ARG A 139 -41.33 -35.33 36.57
C ARG A 139 -41.22 -35.55 38.08
N ILE A 140 -40.30 -34.86 38.74
CA ILE A 140 -40.15 -34.91 40.21
C ILE A 140 -41.44 -34.41 40.86
N GLN A 141 -41.92 -33.24 40.47
CA GLN A 141 -43.17 -32.66 40.99
C GLN A 141 -44.37 -33.58 40.77
N TYR A 142 -44.46 -34.22 39.60
CA TYR A 142 -45.51 -35.20 39.33
C TYR A 142 -45.43 -36.41 40.27
N LEU A 143 -44.24 -36.98 40.46
CA LEU A 143 -44.02 -38.14 41.34
C LEU A 143 -44.28 -37.77 42.81
N GLU A 144 -43.84 -36.60 43.26
CA GLU A 144 -44.12 -36.09 44.61
C GLU A 144 -45.63 -35.95 44.84
N LYS A 145 -46.35 -35.34 43.89
CA LYS A 145 -47.81 -35.22 43.96
C LYS A 145 -48.48 -36.59 44.02
N ARG A 146 -48.07 -37.54 43.17
CA ARG A 146 -48.60 -38.92 43.20
C ARG A 146 -48.32 -39.61 44.52
N LEU A 147 -47.11 -39.50 45.06
CA LEU A 147 -46.76 -40.06 46.37
C LEU A 147 -47.60 -39.47 47.50
N GLN A 148 -47.85 -38.16 47.47
CA GLN A 148 -48.73 -37.48 48.42
C GLN A 148 -50.18 -38.00 48.31
N GLU A 149 -50.71 -38.16 47.09
CA GLU A 149 -52.04 -38.75 46.84
C GLU A 149 -52.12 -40.19 47.41
N PHE A 150 -51.12 -41.04 47.15
CA PHE A 150 -51.07 -42.39 47.72
C PHE A 150 -50.99 -42.38 49.25
N GLY A 151 -50.20 -41.48 49.84
CA GLY A 151 -50.10 -41.33 51.29
C GLY A 151 -51.41 -40.88 51.94
N GLN A 152 -52.24 -40.10 51.24
CA GLN A 152 -53.55 -39.65 51.71
C GLN A 152 -54.67 -40.67 51.44
N MET A 153 -54.58 -41.46 50.36
CA MET A 153 -55.53 -42.53 50.04
C MET A 153 -55.35 -43.79 50.88
N THR A 154 -54.20 -43.96 51.54
CA THR A 154 -53.93 -45.15 52.37
C THR A 154 -54.36 -44.91 53.82
N ALA A 155 -55.66 -44.99 54.07
CA ALA A 155 -56.16 -45.25 55.42
C ALA A 155 -55.84 -46.71 55.78
N THR A 156 -54.85 -46.91 56.66
CA THR A 156 -54.60 -48.14 57.44
C THR A 156 -54.61 -49.46 56.66
N ALA A 157 -53.44 -49.91 56.20
CA ALA A 157 -53.17 -51.35 56.09
C ALA A 157 -51.69 -51.61 56.34
N ARG A 158 -51.37 -51.91 57.60
CA ARG A 158 -50.09 -52.40 58.07
C ARG A 158 -49.93 -53.83 57.53
N VAL A 159 -49.28 -54.01 56.39
CA VAL A 159 -48.88 -55.34 55.89
C VAL A 159 -47.42 -55.27 55.46
N PRO A 160 -46.53 -56.11 56.01
CA PRO A 160 -45.12 -56.09 55.66
C PRO A 160 -44.91 -56.64 54.25
N PHE A 161 -44.08 -55.95 53.46
CA PHE A 161 -43.57 -56.45 52.19
C PHE A 161 -42.66 -57.67 52.44
N SER A 162 -43.26 -58.86 52.49
CA SER A 162 -42.53 -60.11 52.30
C SER A 162 -42.32 -60.32 50.81
N ALA A 163 -41.27 -59.74 50.24
CA ALA A 163 -40.79 -60.18 48.94
C ALA A 163 -40.09 -61.55 49.12
N PRO A 164 -40.44 -62.60 48.37
CA PRO A 164 -39.65 -63.82 48.34
C PRO A 164 -38.28 -63.50 47.74
N PRO A 165 -37.19 -64.17 48.17
CA PRO A 165 -35.86 -63.94 47.62
C PRO A 165 -35.82 -64.52 46.20
N THR A 166 -36.19 -63.72 45.20
CA THR A 166 -35.85 -64.03 43.82
C THR A 166 -34.33 -63.94 43.73
N GLN A 167 -33.70 -65.09 43.49
CA GLN A 167 -32.29 -65.24 43.19
C GLN A 167 -31.92 -64.34 42.01
N ILE A 168 -31.50 -63.10 42.30
CA ILE A 168 -30.78 -62.28 41.34
C ILE A 168 -29.37 -62.86 41.31
N SER A 169 -29.15 -63.81 40.39
CA SER A 169 -27.79 -64.17 39.99
C SER A 169 -27.20 -62.94 39.32
N PHE A 170 -26.39 -62.20 40.07
CA PHE A 170 -25.52 -61.19 39.49
C PHE A 170 -24.48 -61.94 38.65
N MET A 171 -24.79 -62.17 37.38
CA MET A 171 -23.75 -62.44 36.40
C MET A 171 -22.70 -61.34 36.56
N HIS A 172 -21.47 -61.75 36.81
CA HIS A 172 -20.36 -60.82 36.94
C HIS A 172 -20.35 -59.89 35.74
N PRO A 173 -20.20 -58.56 35.94
CA PRO A 173 -20.12 -57.65 34.82
C PRO A 173 -18.94 -58.08 33.94
N PRO A 174 -19.06 -58.00 32.61
CA PRO A 174 -17.97 -58.35 31.72
C PRO A 174 -16.76 -57.52 32.11
N ARG A 175 -15.67 -58.22 32.43
CA ARG A 175 -14.37 -57.66 32.77
C ARG A 175 -13.96 -56.75 31.61
N HIS A 176 -14.01 -55.43 31.82
CA HIS A 176 -13.50 -54.47 30.86
C HIS A 176 -12.06 -54.86 30.50
N GLN A 177 -11.87 -55.44 29.31
CA GLN A 177 -10.60 -55.30 28.63
C GLN A 177 -10.40 -53.80 28.46
N ARG A 178 -9.36 -53.25 29.10
CA ARG A 178 -8.84 -51.92 28.77
C ARG A 178 -8.40 -51.99 27.31
N PHE A 179 -9.31 -51.71 26.41
CA PHE A 179 -8.96 -51.18 25.11
C PHE A 179 -8.47 -49.77 25.36
N ASN A 180 -7.16 -49.62 25.20
CA ASN A 180 -6.47 -48.36 25.18
C ASN A 180 -6.79 -47.69 23.84
N GLU A 181 -8.02 -47.20 23.68
CA GLU A 181 -8.47 -46.38 22.56
C GLU A 181 -9.46 -45.35 23.09
N GLY A 182 -9.23 -44.10 22.74
CA GLY A 182 -9.71 -42.92 23.44
C GLY A 182 -11.21 -42.90 23.74
N ASN A 183 -11.54 -42.36 24.91
CA ASN A 183 -12.88 -41.91 25.29
C ASN A 183 -13.46 -40.98 24.19
N LYS A 184 -14.16 -41.56 23.21
CA LYS A 184 -15.18 -40.89 22.44
C LYS A 184 -16.52 -41.32 22.99
N TRP A 185 -17.13 -40.43 23.76
CA TRP A 185 -18.57 -40.45 23.97
C TRP A 185 -19.25 -40.33 22.59
N PRO A 186 -20.30 -41.11 22.29
CA PRO A 186 -21.05 -40.92 21.06
C PRO A 186 -21.96 -39.70 21.23
N GLY A 187 -21.69 -38.64 20.48
CA GLY A 187 -22.61 -37.50 20.36
C GLY A 187 -22.14 -36.15 20.91
N SER A 188 -20.87 -35.78 20.73
CA SER A 188 -20.43 -34.37 20.79
C SER A 188 -19.09 -34.25 20.08
N THR A 189 -19.08 -34.45 18.76
CA THR A 189 -17.95 -33.98 17.96
C THR A 189 -18.03 -32.47 17.91
N SER A 190 -17.30 -31.81 18.81
CA SER A 190 -16.94 -30.41 18.63
C SER A 190 -16.31 -30.25 17.24
N PRO A 191 -16.70 -29.22 16.46
CA PRO A 191 -16.12 -28.97 15.14
C PRO A 191 -14.61 -28.73 15.17
N LEU A 192 -14.01 -28.47 16.34
CA LEU A 192 -12.56 -28.34 16.49
C LEU A 192 -11.77 -29.61 16.13
N THR A 193 -12.31 -30.81 16.34
CA THR A 193 -11.53 -32.05 16.17
C THR A 193 -11.33 -32.42 14.70
N LYS A 194 -12.14 -31.88 13.78
CA LYS A 194 -12.07 -32.22 12.36
C LYS A 194 -11.14 -31.32 11.54
N VAL A 195 -10.67 -30.19 12.08
CA VAL A 195 -9.86 -29.22 11.31
C VAL A 195 -8.36 -29.31 11.61
N LEU A 196 -7.97 -29.86 12.77
CA LEU A 196 -6.56 -30.12 13.09
C LEU A 196 -5.90 -31.19 12.22
N GLU A 197 -6.69 -32.06 11.56
CA GLU A 197 -6.19 -33.04 10.58
C GLU A 197 -5.92 -32.40 9.20
N ALA A 198 -6.56 -31.28 8.87
CA ALA A 198 -6.43 -30.63 7.56
C ALA A 198 -5.26 -29.63 7.47
N GLU A 199 -4.56 -29.35 8.57
CA GLU A 199 -3.40 -28.45 8.62
C GLU A 199 -2.05 -29.21 8.54
N ASN A 200 -2.08 -30.55 8.49
CA ASN A 200 -0.89 -31.43 8.46
C ASN A 200 -0.71 -32.22 7.15
N GLU A 201 -1.48 -31.92 6.09
CA GLU A 201 -1.21 -32.35 4.70
C GLU A 201 -0.78 -31.14 3.85
#